data_AF-Q6WE80-F1
#
_entry.id   AF-Q6WE80-F1
#
_cell.length_a   1.000
_cell.length_b   1.000
_cell.length_c   1.000
_cell.angle_alpha   90.00
_cell.angle_beta   90.00
_cell.angle_gamma   90.00
#
_symmetry.space_group_name_H-M   'P 1'
#
loop_
_entity.id
_entity.type
_entity.pdbx_description
1 polymer ?
#
loop_
_entity_poly.entity_id
_entity_poly.type
_entity_poly.pdbx_seq_one_letter_code
_entity_poly.pdbx_strand_id
1 'polypeptide(L)'
;GGVGKTTLVQELFNRKSSNYHRSCFLSDVRENAGKISLHSLQKKLLNSLTQLDEQIENVSEGIELLKTHLSSCQALVILDDVDNVNQLNALLRPIRSVLHPHSLILITSRDKDVLTRSRVEESSIYRLTGLNTHQSQELFCLHAFPQGHPLPGFEELVENDLKACDGLPLSL
;
A
#
# COMPACT_ATOMS: atom_id res chain seq x y z
N GLY A 1 -13.29 -5.10 -2.68
CA GLY A 1 -11.88 -5.48 -2.97
C GLY A 1 -11.59 -5.23 -4.43
N GLY A 2 -10.42 -5.61 -4.97
CA GLY A 2 -10.21 -5.73 -6.43
C GLY A 2 -10.01 -4.46 -7.25
N VAL A 3 -10.12 -3.26 -6.68
CA VAL A 3 -9.96 -1.97 -7.39
C VAL A 3 -8.51 -1.55 -7.68
N GLY A 4 -7.50 -2.35 -7.33
CA GLY A 4 -6.09 -2.05 -7.62
C GLY A 4 -5.34 -1.15 -6.62
N LYS A 5 -5.78 -1.09 -5.34
CA LYS A 5 -5.07 -0.30 -4.30
C LYS A 5 -3.61 -0.74 -4.10
N THR A 6 -3.38 -2.04 -3.91
CA THR A 6 -2.04 -2.62 -3.75
C THR A 6 -1.18 -2.32 -4.98
N THR A 7 -1.71 -2.51 -6.18
CA THR A 7 -1.04 -2.20 -7.45
C THR A 7 -0.63 -0.73 -7.52
N LEU A 8 -1.51 0.19 -7.14
CA LEU A 8 -1.24 1.63 -7.15
C LEU A 8 -0.08 2.01 -6.21
N VAL A 9 -0.09 1.53 -4.97
CA VAL A 9 0.97 1.86 -4.01
C VAL A 9 2.28 1.15 -4.33
N GLN A 10 2.23 -0.06 -4.89
CA GLN A 10 3.41 -0.77 -5.39
C GLN A 10 4.09 0.00 -6.52
N GLU A 11 3.32 0.48 -7.51
CA GLU A 11 3.87 1.25 -8.61
C GLU A 11 4.44 2.59 -8.15
N LEU A 12 3.76 3.26 -7.21
CA LEU A 12 4.30 4.47 -6.59
C LEU A 12 5.61 4.19 -5.87
N PHE A 13 5.69 3.11 -5.09
CA PHE A 13 6.90 2.72 -4.39
C PHE A 13 8.05 2.43 -5.35
N ASN A 14 7.80 1.66 -6.41
CA ASN A 14 8.80 1.35 -7.44
C ASN A 14 9.37 2.62 -8.10
N ARG A 15 8.51 3.61 -8.37
CA ARG A 15 8.93 4.87 -9.01
C ARG A 15 9.59 5.87 -8.08
N LYS A 16 9.26 5.84 -6.79
CA LYS A 16 9.58 6.94 -5.86
C LYS A 16 10.51 6.56 -4.72
N SER A 17 10.70 5.29 -4.40
CA SER A 17 11.51 4.84 -3.25
C SER A 17 12.93 5.43 -3.26
N SER A 18 13.58 5.48 -4.41
CA SER A 18 14.93 6.04 -4.59
C SER A 18 15.04 7.56 -4.36
N ASN A 19 13.92 8.29 -4.34
CA ASN A 19 13.90 9.72 -4.02
C ASN A 19 13.90 9.99 -2.51
N TYR A 20 13.74 8.95 -1.69
CA TYR A 20 13.76 9.06 -0.23
C TYR A 20 15.06 8.46 0.31
N HIS A 21 15.50 8.95 1.45
CA HIS A 21 16.69 8.44 2.13
C HIS A 21 16.46 7.03 2.67
N ARG A 22 15.21 6.73 3.03
CA ARG A 22 14.75 5.44 3.54
C ARG A 22 13.42 5.07 2.90
N SER A 23 13.20 3.79 2.67
CA SER A 23 11.94 3.30 2.12
C SER A 23 11.57 1.95 2.71
N CYS A 24 10.31 1.75 3.07
CA CYS A 24 9.80 0.48 3.58
C CYS A 24 8.45 0.17 2.92
N PHE A 25 8.31 -1.06 2.42
CA PHE A 25 7.04 -1.59 1.96
C PHE A 25 6.67 -2.77 2.84
N LEU A 26 5.60 -2.62 3.64
CA LEU A 26 4.99 -3.73 4.37
C LEU A 26 3.75 -4.18 3.62
N SER A 27 3.87 -5.28 2.89
CA SER A 27 2.75 -5.90 2.17
C SER A 27 1.83 -6.67 3.12
N ASP A 28 0.56 -6.78 2.75
CA ASP A 28 -0.41 -7.71 3.34
C ASP A 28 -0.45 -7.68 4.88
N VAL A 29 -0.52 -6.48 5.47
CA VAL A 29 -0.42 -6.27 6.93
C VAL A 29 -1.46 -7.11 7.68
N ARG A 30 -2.71 -7.14 7.19
CA ARG A 30 -3.79 -7.98 7.74
C ARG A 30 -3.36 -9.44 7.87
N GLU A 31 -2.84 -10.02 6.79
CA GLU A 31 -2.47 -11.43 6.74
C GLU A 31 -1.22 -11.72 7.58
N ASN A 32 -0.20 -10.87 7.43
CA ASN A 32 1.07 -11.02 8.12
C ASN A 32 0.95 -10.81 9.63
N ALA A 33 0.06 -9.94 10.10
CA ALA A 33 -0.20 -9.77 11.53
C ALA A 33 -0.69 -11.06 12.19
N GLY A 34 -1.46 -11.89 11.47
CA GLY A 34 -1.90 -13.21 11.92
C GLY A 34 -0.82 -14.29 11.80
N LYS A 35 0.00 -14.26 10.74
CA LYS A 35 1.01 -15.30 10.47
C LYS A 35 2.28 -15.19 11.32
N ILE A 36 2.85 -13.99 11.40
CA ILE A 36 4.17 -13.76 12.02
C ILE A 36 4.12 -12.88 13.27
N SER A 37 2.92 -12.42 13.64
CA SER A 37 2.63 -11.42 14.69
C SER A 37 2.87 -9.97 14.29
N LEU A 38 2.10 -9.08 14.94
CA LEU A 38 2.23 -7.64 14.82
C LEU A 38 3.58 -7.12 15.35
N HIS A 39 4.15 -7.77 16.37
CA HIS A 39 5.47 -7.41 16.90
C HIS A 39 6.57 -7.64 15.85
N SER A 40 6.52 -8.76 15.13
CA SER A 40 7.46 -9.03 14.03
C SER A 40 7.32 -8.04 12.88
N LEU A 41 6.11 -7.58 12.58
CA LEU A 41 5.89 -6.51 11.59
C LEU A 41 6.50 -5.17 12.03
N GLN A 42 6.38 -4.81 13.31
CA GLN A 42 7.08 -3.62 13.84
C GLN A 42 8.59 -3.77 13.68
N LYS A 43 9.17 -4.92 14.03
CA LYS A 43 10.61 -5.17 13.84
C LYS A 43 11.03 -5.04 12.38
N LYS A 44 10.26 -5.61 11.44
CA LYS A 44 10.51 -5.46 9.99
C LYS A 44 10.51 -3.99 9.56
N LEU A 45 9.48 -3.23 9.97
CA LEU A 45 9.40 -1.79 9.69
C LEU A 45 10.64 -1.03 10.19
N LEU A 46 11.01 -1.29 11.45
CA LEU A 46 12.15 -0.62 12.08
C LEU A 46 13.46 -0.97 11.37
N ASN A 47 13.71 -2.26 11.09
CA ASN A 47 14.91 -2.71 10.37
C ASN A 47 15.02 -2.07 8.98
N SER A 48 13.90 -2.00 8.22
CA SER A 48 13.90 -1.37 6.90
C SER A 48 14.25 0.12 6.94
N LEU A 49 13.85 0.81 8.03
CA LEU A 49 14.06 2.25 8.17
C LEU A 49 15.44 2.58 8.77
N THR A 50 15.96 1.77 9.69
CA THR A 50 17.30 1.98 10.24
C THR A 50 18.40 1.64 9.23
N GLN A 51 18.19 0.63 8.36
CA GLN A 51 19.19 0.10 7.43
C GLN A 51 20.50 -0.29 8.14
N LEU A 52 20.39 -0.80 9.36
CA LEU A 52 21.53 -1.37 10.08
C LEU A 52 21.65 -2.86 9.74
N ASP A 53 22.88 -3.35 9.63
CA ASP A 53 23.16 -4.77 9.39
C ASP A 53 22.78 -5.63 10.61
N GLU A 54 22.73 -5.02 11.80
CA GLU A 54 22.32 -5.66 13.04
C GLU A 54 20.80 -5.78 13.12
N GLN A 55 20.32 -6.97 13.49
CA GLN A 55 18.89 -7.17 13.72
C GLN A 55 18.48 -6.50 15.02
N ILE A 56 17.52 -5.58 14.92
CA ILE A 56 16.85 -5.02 16.10
C ILE A 56 16.28 -6.17 16.93
N GLU A 57 16.60 -6.24 18.22
CA GLU A 57 16.12 -7.30 19.11
C GLU A 57 14.69 -7.01 19.57
N ASN A 58 14.37 -5.74 19.85
CA ASN A 58 13.05 -5.31 20.33
C ASN A 58 12.63 -3.93 19.81
N VAL A 59 11.34 -3.62 19.90
CA VAL A 59 10.76 -2.38 19.36
C VAL A 59 11.34 -1.11 20.02
N SER A 60 11.63 -1.16 21.33
CA SER A 60 12.15 0.01 22.06
C SER A 60 13.55 0.40 21.57
N GLU A 61 14.42 -0.57 21.40
CA GLU A 61 15.75 -0.41 20.80
C GLU A 61 15.64 0.20 19.39
N GLY A 62 14.76 -0.37 18.55
CA GLY A 62 14.55 0.15 17.21
C GLY A 62 14.07 1.60 17.18
N ILE A 63 13.21 2.03 18.10
CA ILE A 63 12.78 3.42 18.22
C ILE A 63 13.96 4.35 18.54
N GLU A 64 14.84 3.98 19.47
CA GLU A 64 16.02 4.78 19.81
C GLU A 64 17.00 4.88 18.64
N LEU A 65 17.17 3.79 17.88
CA LEU A 65 17.95 3.80 16.64
C LEU A 65 17.32 4.72 15.58
N LEU A 66 16.00 4.67 15.39
CA LEU A 66 15.34 5.61 14.47
C LEU A 66 15.58 7.06 14.91
N LYS A 67 15.43 7.40 16.20
CA LYS A 67 15.67 8.78 16.67
C LYS A 67 17.08 9.26 16.35
N THR A 68 18.05 8.37 16.50
CA THR A 68 19.47 8.68 16.29
C THR A 68 19.80 8.83 14.80
N HIS A 69 19.25 7.95 13.95
CA HIS A 69 19.66 7.84 12.54
C HIS A 69 18.71 8.49 11.52
N LEU A 70 17.45 8.77 11.89
CA LEU A 70 16.43 9.29 10.96
C LEU A 70 15.97 10.72 11.22
N SER A 71 16.47 11.40 12.26
CA SER A 71 16.02 12.77 12.60
C SER A 71 16.13 13.78 11.43
N SER A 72 17.01 13.51 10.46
CA SER A 72 17.20 14.30 9.23
C SER A 72 16.85 13.58 7.93
N CYS A 73 16.38 12.32 7.98
CA CYS A 73 16.14 11.50 6.80
C CYS A 73 14.65 11.48 6.41
N GLN A 74 14.37 11.77 5.14
CA GLN A 74 13.02 11.59 4.58
C GLN A 74 12.77 10.10 4.30
N ALA A 75 11.62 9.58 4.73
CA ALA A 75 11.23 8.19 4.49
C ALA A 75 9.95 8.06 3.65
N LEU A 76 9.88 7.02 2.82
CA LEU A 76 8.65 6.54 2.19
C LEU A 76 8.22 5.22 2.83
N VAL A 77 7.05 5.20 3.46
CA VAL A 77 6.52 4.00 4.13
C VAL A 77 5.19 3.61 3.50
N ILE A 78 5.07 2.37 3.04
CA ILE A 78 3.81 1.77 2.58
C ILE A 78 3.34 0.74 3.59
N LEU A 79 2.10 0.88 4.06
CA LEU A 79 1.39 -0.11 4.88
C LEU A 79 0.20 -0.63 4.08
N ASP A 80 0.34 -1.81 3.47
CA ASP A 80 -0.66 -2.36 2.55
C ASP A 80 -1.64 -3.33 3.25
N ASP A 81 -2.91 -3.31 2.84
CA ASP A 81 -4.02 -4.15 3.30
C ASP A 81 -4.18 -4.15 4.83
N VAL A 82 -4.24 -2.96 5.44
CA VAL A 82 -4.52 -2.80 6.87
C VAL A 82 -6.02 -2.89 7.13
N ASP A 83 -6.45 -3.75 8.07
CA ASP A 83 -7.87 -3.97 8.38
C ASP A 83 -8.24 -3.79 9.85
N ASN A 84 -7.26 -3.45 10.70
CA ASN A 84 -7.49 -3.27 12.12
C ASN A 84 -6.79 -2.03 12.67
N VAL A 85 -7.50 -1.25 13.49
CA VAL A 85 -6.99 -0.06 14.18
C VAL A 85 -5.74 -0.37 15.02
N ASN A 86 -5.69 -1.54 15.65
CA ASN A 86 -4.55 -1.97 16.46
C ASN A 86 -3.30 -2.23 15.60
N GLN A 87 -3.46 -2.78 14.38
CA GLN A 87 -2.34 -2.94 13.45
C GLN A 87 -1.76 -1.57 13.09
N LEU A 88 -2.62 -0.64 12.66
CA LEU A 88 -2.19 0.68 12.23
C LEU A 88 -1.53 1.47 13.37
N ASN A 89 -2.15 1.50 14.55
CA ASN A 89 -1.60 2.19 15.71
C ASN A 89 -0.25 1.61 16.15
N ALA A 90 -0.10 0.28 16.14
CA ALA A 90 1.16 -0.35 16.51
C ALA A 90 2.29 -0.04 15.50
N LEU A 91 1.97 0.04 14.20
CA LEU A 91 2.96 0.34 13.16
C LEU A 91 3.31 1.84 13.10
N LEU A 92 2.35 2.73 13.37
CA LEU A 92 2.60 4.18 13.37
C LEU A 92 3.29 4.67 14.64
N ARG A 93 2.99 4.10 15.82
CA ARG A 93 3.52 4.56 17.11
C ARG A 93 5.06 4.69 17.14
N PRO A 94 5.85 3.74 16.61
CA PRO A 94 7.31 3.83 16.60
C PRO A 94 7.87 4.93 15.69
N ILE A 95 7.16 5.31 14.62
CA ILE A 95 7.69 6.15 13.54
C ILE A 95 7.11 7.57 13.52
N ARG A 96 5.87 7.77 13.99
CA ARG A 96 5.10 9.02 13.78
C ARG A 96 5.75 10.25 14.39
N SER A 97 6.41 10.12 15.55
CA SER A 97 7.10 11.23 16.22
C SER A 97 8.57 11.38 15.82
N VAL A 98 9.08 10.46 15.00
CA VAL A 98 10.51 10.37 14.66
C VAL A 98 10.77 10.76 13.20
N LEU A 99 9.84 10.44 12.31
CA LEU A 99 9.99 10.72 10.89
C LEU A 99 10.10 12.23 10.62
N HIS A 100 10.98 12.57 9.68
CA HIS A 100 11.12 13.91 9.17
C HIS A 100 9.79 14.40 8.56
N PRO A 101 9.42 15.70 8.68
CA PRO A 101 8.13 16.23 8.18
C PRO A 101 7.87 16.02 6.68
N HIS A 102 8.93 15.86 5.88
CA HIS A 102 8.83 15.57 4.44
C HIS A 102 8.76 14.07 4.11
N SER A 103 8.62 13.22 5.12
CA SER A 103 8.37 11.78 4.93
C SER A 103 6.93 11.55 4.49
N LEU A 104 6.69 10.49 3.73
CA LEU A 104 5.37 10.10 3.26
C LEU A 104 5.03 8.70 3.78
N ILE A 105 3.86 8.58 4.43
CA ILE A 105 3.28 7.28 4.79
C ILE A 105 2.02 7.10 3.93
N LEU A 106 1.97 6.03 3.14
CA LEU A 106 0.76 5.61 2.42
C LEU A 106 0.20 4.35 3.06
N ILE A 107 -1.10 4.35 3.28
CA ILE A 107 -1.82 3.25 3.90
C ILE A 107 -2.91 2.83 2.93
N THR A 108 -3.00 1.54 2.63
CA THR A 108 -4.17 1.00 1.93
C THR A 108 -5.06 0.25 2.92
N SER A 109 -6.35 0.48 2.81
CA SER A 109 -7.37 -0.26 3.54
C SER A 109 -8.59 -0.47 2.68
N ARG A 110 -9.36 -1.52 2.98
CA ARG A 110 -10.70 -1.74 2.42
C ARG A 110 -11.77 -1.03 3.25
N ASP A 111 -11.44 -0.68 4.49
CA ASP A 111 -12.35 -0.10 5.46
C ASP A 111 -11.89 1.31 5.84
N LYS A 112 -12.72 2.31 5.49
CA LYS A 112 -12.45 3.72 5.84
C LYS A 112 -12.42 3.92 7.35
N ASP A 113 -13.20 3.16 8.11
CA ASP A 113 -13.34 3.34 9.56
C ASP A 113 -12.06 2.97 10.31
N VAL A 114 -11.27 2.04 9.77
CA VAL A 114 -9.93 1.73 10.31
C VAL A 114 -9.02 2.96 10.26
N LEU A 115 -9.10 3.76 9.19
CA LEU A 115 -8.28 4.96 9.02
C LEU A 115 -8.76 6.09 9.93
N THR A 116 -10.05 6.38 9.95
CA THR A 116 -10.63 7.49 10.74
C THR A 116 -10.46 7.24 12.25
N ARG A 117 -10.71 6.02 12.73
CA ARG A 117 -10.50 5.64 14.14
C ARG A 117 -9.04 5.65 14.55
N SER A 118 -8.11 5.54 13.60
CA SER A 118 -6.67 5.69 13.82
C SER A 118 -6.18 7.15 13.71
N ARG A 119 -7.11 8.12 13.62
CA ARG A 119 -6.84 9.56 13.52
C ARG A 119 -6.04 9.95 12.26
N VAL A 120 -6.26 9.24 11.15
CA VAL A 120 -5.86 9.72 9.83
C VAL A 120 -6.82 10.86 9.43
N GLU A 121 -6.28 11.98 8.96
CA GLU A 121 -7.09 13.13 8.57
C GLU A 121 -7.99 12.79 7.38
N GLU A 122 -9.28 13.12 7.46
CA GLU A 122 -10.24 12.75 6.43
C GLU A 122 -9.92 13.36 5.05
N SER A 123 -9.34 14.56 5.04
CA SER A 123 -8.84 15.24 3.82
C SER A 123 -7.72 14.47 3.11
N SER A 124 -7.03 13.56 3.81
CA SER A 124 -5.96 12.72 3.25
C SER A 124 -6.45 11.35 2.75
N ILE A 125 -7.73 11.02 2.98
CA ILE A 125 -8.29 9.73 2.58
C ILE A 125 -8.80 9.81 1.13
N TYR A 126 -8.14 9.08 0.25
CA TYR A 126 -8.55 8.93 -1.15
C TYR A 126 -9.33 7.63 -1.37
N ARG A 127 -10.57 7.73 -1.87
CA ARG A 127 -11.36 6.55 -2.27
C ARG A 127 -11.03 6.18 -3.72
N LEU A 128 -10.22 5.16 -3.90
CA LEU A 128 -9.96 4.59 -5.22
C LEU A 128 -11.23 3.91 -5.76
N THR A 129 -11.72 4.38 -6.91
CA THR A 129 -12.86 3.83 -7.64
C THR A 129 -12.40 2.84 -8.72
N GLY A 130 -13.35 2.08 -9.27
CA GLY A 130 -13.10 1.22 -10.42
C GLY A 130 -12.76 2.02 -11.69
N LEU A 131 -12.42 1.27 -12.74
CA LEU A 131 -12.13 1.78 -14.07
C LEU A 131 -13.40 2.24 -14.77
N ASN A 132 -13.29 3.24 -15.64
CA ASN A 132 -14.37 3.56 -16.57
C ASN A 132 -14.43 2.53 -17.71
N THR A 133 -15.52 2.51 -18.47
CA THR A 133 -15.75 1.53 -19.56
C THR A 133 -14.59 1.43 -20.54
N HIS A 134 -14.00 2.56 -20.96
CA HIS A 134 -12.87 2.56 -21.89
C HIS A 134 -11.63 1.92 -21.26
N GLN A 135 -11.28 2.31 -20.04
CA GLN A 135 -10.15 1.73 -19.30
C GLN A 135 -10.36 0.24 -19.01
N SER A 136 -11.60 -0.17 -18.72
CA SER A 136 -11.95 -1.58 -18.53
C SER A 136 -11.78 -2.38 -19.80
N GLN A 137 -12.24 -1.85 -20.94
CA GLN A 137 -12.07 -2.49 -22.24
C GLN A 137 -10.58 -2.63 -22.59
N GLU A 138 -9.82 -1.55 -22.43
CA GLU A 138 -8.37 -1.57 -22.71
C GLU A 138 -7.67 -2.63 -21.85
N LEU A 139 -7.92 -2.64 -20.53
CA LEU A 139 -7.33 -3.62 -19.63
C LEU A 139 -7.73 -5.06 -19.98
N PHE A 140 -9.02 -5.31 -20.20
CA PHE A 140 -9.53 -6.62 -20.60
C PHE A 140 -8.86 -7.10 -21.89
N CYS A 141 -8.82 -6.24 -22.92
CA CYS A 141 -8.22 -6.59 -24.19
C CYS A 141 -6.71 -6.81 -24.08
N LEU A 142 -5.99 -6.07 -23.24
CA LEU A 142 -4.57 -6.32 -22.98
C LEU A 142 -4.31 -7.68 -22.30
N HIS A 143 -5.30 -8.23 -21.58
CA HIS A 143 -5.24 -9.57 -20.99
C HIS A 143 -5.69 -10.68 -21.94
N ALA A 144 -6.73 -10.44 -22.74
CA ALA A 144 -7.35 -11.43 -23.62
C ALA A 144 -6.71 -11.50 -25.03
N PHE A 145 -6.12 -10.40 -25.50
CA PHE A 145 -5.62 -10.20 -26.87
C PHE A 145 -4.23 -9.54 -26.87
N PRO A 146 -3.49 -9.54 -27.99
CA PRO A 146 -2.19 -8.88 -28.08
C PRO A 146 -2.27 -7.34 -28.24
N GLN A 147 -3.42 -6.73 -27.98
CA GLN A 147 -3.69 -5.30 -28.23
C GLN A 147 -4.80 -4.76 -27.31
N GLY A 148 -4.83 -3.45 -27.07
CA GLY A 148 -5.81 -2.80 -26.17
C GLY A 148 -7.23 -2.61 -26.73
N HIS A 149 -7.62 -3.36 -27.76
CA HIS A 149 -8.96 -3.30 -28.34
C HIS A 149 -9.40 -4.68 -28.87
N PRO A 150 -10.71 -4.94 -28.99
CA PRO A 150 -11.22 -6.23 -29.45
C PRO A 150 -10.66 -6.63 -30.81
N LEU A 151 -10.47 -7.93 -31.03
CA LEU A 151 -10.28 -8.47 -32.38
C LEU A 151 -11.61 -8.37 -33.17
N PRO A 152 -11.57 -8.24 -34.50
CA PRO A 152 -12.77 -8.23 -35.32
C PRO A 152 -13.66 -9.45 -35.06
N GLY A 153 -14.93 -9.22 -34.72
CA GLY A 153 -15.92 -10.25 -34.39
C GLY A 153 -16.05 -10.59 -32.90
N PHE A 154 -15.23 -9.97 -32.03
CA PHE A 154 -15.29 -10.15 -30.57
C PHE A 154 -15.88 -8.95 -29.82
N GLU A 155 -16.28 -7.89 -30.53
CA GLU A 155 -16.73 -6.63 -29.93
C GLU A 155 -17.91 -6.82 -28.98
N GLU A 156 -18.93 -7.57 -29.42
CA GLU A 156 -20.13 -7.86 -28.61
C GLU A 156 -19.80 -8.72 -27.38
N LEU A 157 -18.89 -9.70 -27.53
CA LEU A 157 -18.45 -10.54 -26.42
C LEU A 157 -17.76 -9.70 -25.34
N VAL A 158 -16.81 -8.86 -25.75
CA VAL A 158 -16.10 -7.93 -24.86
C VAL A 158 -17.11 -7.02 -24.15
N GLU A 159 -18.03 -6.39 -24.88
CA GLU A 159 -19.02 -5.49 -24.27
C GLU A 159 -19.87 -6.21 -23.21
N ASN A 160 -20.28 -7.45 -23.46
CA ASN A 160 -21.07 -8.24 -22.51
C ASN A 160 -20.28 -8.63 -21.26
N ASP A 161 -19.01 -9.04 -21.41
CA ASP A 161 -18.13 -9.37 -20.27
C ASP A 161 -17.84 -8.12 -19.42
N LEU A 162 -17.59 -6.97 -20.05
CA LEU A 162 -17.34 -5.71 -19.34
C LEU A 162 -18.53 -5.29 -18.47
N LYS A 163 -19.77 -5.49 -18.96
CA LYS A 163 -21.00 -5.21 -18.17
C LYS A 163 -21.08 -6.06 -16.92
N ALA A 164 -20.59 -7.30 -16.94
CA ALA A 164 -20.58 -8.20 -15.79
C ALA A 164 -19.50 -7.81 -14.75
N CYS A 165 -18.41 -7.20 -15.19
CA CYS A 165 -17.25 -6.87 -14.35
C CYS A 165 -17.37 -5.54 -13.58
N ASP A 166 -18.33 -4.69 -13.93
CA ASP A 166 -18.63 -3.40 -13.26
C ASP A 166 -17.38 -2.53 -12.98
N GLY A 167 -16.44 -2.52 -13.93
CA GLY A 167 -15.22 -1.72 -13.85
C GLY A 167 -14.22 -2.15 -12.77
N LEU A 168 -14.36 -3.33 -12.15
CA LEU A 168 -13.38 -3.86 -11.20
C LEU A 168 -12.19 -4.49 -11.95
N PRO A 169 -10.96 -3.96 -11.82
CA PRO A 169 -9.76 -4.53 -12.45
C PRO A 169 -9.55 -6.03 -12.20
N LEU A 170 -9.87 -6.54 -11.01
CA LEU A 170 -9.62 -7.94 -10.67
C LEU A 170 -10.55 -8.92 -11.39
N SER A 171 -11.69 -8.47 -11.91
CA SER A 171 -12.62 -9.32 -12.67
C SER A 171 -12.46 -9.21 -14.18
N LEU A 172 -11.66 -8.25 -14.66
CA LEU A 172 -11.30 -8.03 -16.07
C LEU A 172 -10.10 -8.91 -16.45
#